data_AF-A0A3R7DVS4-F1
#
_entry.id   AF-A0A3R7DVS4-F1
#
_cell.length_a   1.000
_cell.length_b   1.000
_cell.length_c   1.000
_cell.angle_alpha   90.00
_cell.angle_beta   90.00
_cell.angle_gamma   90.00
#
_symmetry.space_group_name_H-M   'P 1'
#
loop_
_entity.id
_entity.type
_entity.pdbx_description
1 polymer ?
#
loop_
_entity_poly.entity_id
_entity_poly.type
_entity_poly.pdbx_seq_one_letter_code
_entity_poly.pdbx_strand_id
1 'polypeptide(L)'
;MDSDIDGFRTSWSHDIVIQRVKLMNLWTDGFQFVHSNDCVVENSSVIQAGHDGFMLIYCEKIKVINNYVYASGTGNAGIRLYECSFCLVERNYFNVTASESS
;
A
#
# COMPACT_ATOMS: atom_id res chain seq x y z
N MET A 1 -16.66 -16.96 0.70
CA MET A 1 -15.21 -16.81 0.50
C MET A 1 -14.90 -15.38 0.84
N ASP A 2 -14.11 -15.14 1.88
CA ASP A 2 -13.77 -13.79 2.34
C ASP A 2 -13.07 -13.05 1.20
N SER A 3 -13.69 -11.95 0.77
CA SER A 3 -13.38 -11.25 -0.48
C SER A 3 -12.23 -10.23 -0.35
N ASP A 4 -11.57 -10.16 0.81
CA ASP A 4 -10.51 -9.20 1.10
C ASP A 4 -9.25 -9.92 1.58
N ILE A 5 -8.41 -10.36 0.64
CA ILE A 5 -7.10 -10.93 0.96
C ILE A 5 -6.03 -9.89 0.61
N ASP A 6 -5.73 -9.03 1.59
CA ASP A 6 -4.58 -8.14 1.49
C ASP A 6 -3.29 -8.92 1.72
N GLY A 7 -2.20 -8.49 1.10
CA GLY A 7 -0.90 -9.09 1.34
C GLY A 7 -0.42 -8.85 2.77
N PHE A 8 -0.72 -7.67 3.32
CA PHE A 8 -0.44 -7.31 4.70
C PHE A 8 -1.47 -6.29 5.21
N ARG A 9 -2.10 -6.57 6.36
CA ARG A 9 -3.08 -5.67 6.99
C ARG A 9 -2.72 -5.40 8.44
N THR A 10 -2.82 -4.15 8.84
CA THR A 10 -2.80 -3.72 10.24
C THR A 10 -4.06 -2.92 10.58
N SER A 11 -4.47 -3.01 11.84
CA SER A 11 -5.64 -2.30 12.33
C SER A 11 -5.40 -1.90 13.77
N TRP A 12 -5.57 -0.61 14.10
CA TRP A 12 -5.29 -0.05 15.43
C TRP A 12 -3.90 -0.45 15.97
N SER A 13 -2.89 -0.35 15.11
CA SER A 13 -1.53 -0.80 15.41
C SER A 13 -0.54 0.36 15.40
N HIS A 14 0.55 0.24 16.15
CA HIS A 14 1.61 1.24 16.19
C HIS A 14 3.00 0.62 16.29
N ASP A 15 4.03 1.41 15.99
CA ASP A 15 5.46 1.02 16.07
C ASP A 15 5.85 -0.20 15.20
N ILE A 16 5.22 -0.34 14.03
CA ILE A 16 5.51 -1.44 13.10
C ILE A 16 6.55 -1.02 12.08
N VAL A 17 7.55 -1.89 11.87
CA VAL A 17 8.55 -1.73 10.82
C VAL A 17 8.48 -2.91 9.85
N ILE A 18 8.24 -2.61 8.58
CA ILE A 18 8.20 -3.57 7.48
C ILE A 18 9.28 -3.20 6.48
N GLN A 19 10.18 -4.15 6.21
CA GLN A 19 11.33 -3.90 5.36
C GLN A 19 11.58 -5.08 4.43
N ARG A 20 11.93 -4.78 3.17
CA ARG A 20 12.39 -5.78 2.19
C ARG A 20 11.37 -6.89 1.96
N VAL A 21 10.08 -6.54 1.96
CA VAL A 21 8.97 -7.47 1.70
C VAL A 21 8.54 -7.33 0.24
N LYS A 22 8.26 -8.46 -0.41
CA LYS A 22 7.70 -8.50 -1.76
C LYS A 22 6.34 -9.17 -1.73
N LEU A 23 5.32 -8.43 -2.14
CA LEU A 23 3.94 -8.91 -2.30
C LEU A 23 3.60 -8.99 -3.79
N MET A 24 2.94 -10.06 -4.21
CA MET A 24 2.64 -10.30 -5.62
C MET A 24 1.27 -10.96 -5.81
N ASN A 25 0.55 -10.55 -6.87
CA ASN A 25 -0.68 -11.18 -7.35
C ASN A 25 -1.77 -11.27 -6.27
N LEU A 26 -2.14 -10.13 -5.71
CA LEU A 26 -3.10 -10.04 -4.62
C LEU A 26 -4.50 -9.77 -5.17
N TRP A 27 -5.52 -10.25 -4.47
CA TRP A 27 -6.91 -9.96 -4.82
C TRP A 27 -7.30 -8.51 -4.50
N THR A 28 -6.79 -7.97 -3.39
CA THR A 28 -7.06 -6.60 -2.94
C THR A 28 -5.76 -5.81 -2.81
N ASP A 29 -5.49 -5.21 -1.64
CA ASP A 29 -4.41 -4.25 -1.45
C ASP A 29 -3.06 -4.93 -1.13
N GLY A 30 -1.97 -4.27 -1.50
CA GLY A 30 -0.63 -4.64 -1.07
C GLY A 30 -0.46 -4.54 0.44
N PHE A 31 -0.22 -3.31 0.89
CA PHE A 31 -0.11 -2.99 2.31
C PHE A 31 -1.30 -2.13 2.74
N GLN A 32 -2.09 -2.63 3.68
CA GLN A 32 -3.22 -1.91 4.26
C GLN A 32 -2.94 -1.53 5.71
N PHE A 33 -3.12 -0.25 6.02
CA PHE A 33 -3.08 0.31 7.36
C PHE A 33 -4.40 1.02 7.66
N VAL A 34 -5.04 0.62 8.76
CA VAL A 34 -6.29 1.24 9.22
C VAL A 34 -6.10 1.69 10.66
N HIS A 35 -6.42 2.94 10.97
CA HIS A 35 -6.29 3.51 12.32
C HIS A 35 -4.92 3.25 12.97
N SER A 36 -3.85 3.30 12.18
CA SER A 36 -2.51 2.93 12.65
C SER A 36 -1.58 4.13 12.64
N ASN A 37 -0.55 4.10 13.48
CA ASN A 37 0.37 5.23 13.63
C ASN A 37 1.83 4.82 13.83
N ASP A 38 2.75 5.73 13.50
CA ASP A 38 4.19 5.55 13.75
C ASP A 38 4.80 4.29 13.10
N CYS A 39 4.24 3.87 11.97
CA CYS A 39 4.74 2.72 11.21
C CYS A 39 5.65 3.13 10.04
N VAL A 40 6.51 2.21 9.63
CA VAL A 40 7.41 2.37 8.48
C VAL A 40 7.26 1.18 7.55
N VAL A 41 7.05 1.46 6.26
CA VAL A 41 7.25 0.49 5.19
C VAL A 41 8.31 1.01 4.26
N GLU A 42 9.41 0.26 4.14
CA GLU A 42 10.51 0.67 3.30
C GLU A 42 11.17 -0.46 2.50
N ASN A 43 11.79 -0.09 1.38
CA ASN A 43 12.55 -1.02 0.53
C ASN A 43 11.72 -2.25 0.11
N SER A 44 10.41 -2.09 -0.01
CA SER A 44 9.45 -3.17 -0.28
C SER A 44 8.80 -2.99 -1.64
N SER A 45 8.18 -4.05 -2.15
CA SER A 45 7.55 -4.01 -3.46
C SER A 45 6.17 -4.66 -3.47
N VAL A 46 5.23 -4.03 -4.16
CA VAL A 46 3.90 -4.57 -4.45
C VAL A 46 3.76 -4.71 -5.96
N ILE A 47 3.53 -5.94 -6.42
CA ILE A 47 3.40 -6.26 -7.85
C ILE A 47 2.00 -6.83 -8.09
N GLN A 48 1.20 -6.14 -8.89
CA GLN A 48 -0.13 -6.57 -9.32
C GLN A 48 -1.08 -6.81 -8.14
N ALA A 49 -1.32 -5.75 -7.36
CA ALA A 49 -2.43 -5.70 -6.39
C ALA A 49 -3.74 -5.46 -7.12
N GLY A 50 -4.81 -6.15 -6.72
CA GLY A 50 -6.15 -6.01 -7.29
C GLY A 50 -6.84 -4.70 -6.88
N HIS A 51 -6.45 -4.11 -5.75
CA HIS A 51 -6.75 -2.74 -5.32
C HIS A 51 -5.43 -1.93 -5.20
N ASP A 52 -5.25 -1.12 -4.16
CA ASP A 52 -4.12 -0.19 -4.10
C ASP A 52 -2.80 -0.90 -3.72
N GLY A 53 -1.68 -0.33 -4.18
CA GLY A 53 -0.36 -0.78 -3.71
C GLY A 53 -0.22 -0.59 -2.20
N PHE A 54 -0.56 0.60 -1.73
CA PHE A 54 -0.65 0.94 -0.31
C PHE A 54 -1.98 1.64 -0.04
N MET A 55 -2.76 1.14 0.91
CA MET A 55 -3.97 1.81 1.38
C MET A 55 -3.84 2.19 2.85
N LEU A 56 -3.83 3.49 3.12
CA LEU A 56 -3.77 4.05 4.47
C LEU A 56 -5.09 4.78 4.76
N ILE A 57 -5.77 4.39 5.82
CA ILE A 57 -7.08 4.93 6.22
C ILE A 57 -6.98 5.37 7.69
N TYR A 58 -7.28 6.64 7.97
CA TYR A 58 -7.27 7.21 9.32
C TYR A 58 -5.93 7.04 10.06
N CYS A 59 -4.81 7.18 9.34
CA CYS A 59 -3.48 6.92 9.88
C CYS A 59 -2.69 8.20 10.18
N GLU A 60 -1.72 8.11 11.10
CA GLU A 60 -0.82 9.22 11.44
C GLU A 60 0.65 8.79 11.38
N LYS A 61 1.56 9.66 10.90
CA LYS A 61 3.02 9.42 10.94
C LYS A 61 3.49 8.13 10.26
N ILE A 62 2.76 7.64 9.26
CA ILE A 62 3.20 6.49 8.46
C ILE A 62 4.26 6.94 7.46
N LYS A 63 5.36 6.19 7.38
CA LYS A 63 6.43 6.41 6.41
C LYS A 63 6.40 5.32 5.35
N VAL A 64 6.20 5.71 4.09
CA VAL A 64 6.30 4.82 2.93
C VAL A 64 7.50 5.29 2.10
N ILE A 65 8.63 4.60 2.23
CA ILE A 65 9.93 5.07 1.72
C ILE A 65 10.61 4.05 0.81
N ASN A 66 11.11 4.49 -0.35
CA ASN A 66 11.90 3.64 -1.24
C ASN A 66 11.20 2.33 -1.64
N ASN A 67 9.89 2.38 -1.88
CA ASN A 67 9.11 1.23 -2.31
C ASN A 67 8.84 1.25 -3.82
N TYR A 68 8.56 0.07 -4.36
CA TYR A 68 8.13 -0.10 -5.74
C TYR A 68 6.69 -0.59 -5.82
N VAL A 69 5.83 0.09 -6.57
CA VAL A 69 4.50 -0.43 -6.92
C VAL A 69 4.40 -0.58 -8.43
N TYR A 70 4.02 -1.78 -8.86
CA TYR A 70 3.64 -2.06 -10.23
C TYR A 70 2.21 -2.58 -10.26
N ALA A 71 1.37 -2.02 -11.13
CA ALA A 71 0.07 -2.59 -11.46
C ALA A 71 -0.34 -2.21 -12.88
N SER A 72 -0.88 -3.17 -13.63
CA SER A 72 -1.36 -2.95 -14.98
C SER A 72 -2.80 -3.44 -15.12
N GLY A 73 -3.66 -2.61 -15.68
CA GLY A 73 -5.04 -2.99 -16.03
C GLY A 73 -6.01 -3.05 -14.84
N THR A 74 -5.61 -2.57 -13.66
CA THR A 74 -6.44 -2.67 -12.45
C THR A 74 -7.10 -1.35 -12.05
N GLY A 75 -6.61 -0.21 -12.56
CA GLY A 75 -7.20 1.10 -12.28
C GLY A 75 -6.93 1.65 -10.86
N ASN A 76 -5.95 1.10 -10.16
CA ASN A 76 -5.72 1.38 -8.75
C ASN A 76 -4.70 2.50 -8.50
N ALA A 77 -4.59 2.96 -7.25
CA ALA A 77 -3.55 3.90 -6.85
C ALA A 77 -2.25 3.16 -6.46
N GLY A 78 -1.10 3.79 -6.73
CA GLY A 78 0.16 3.37 -6.13
C GLY A 78 0.13 3.46 -4.61
N ILE A 79 -0.38 4.60 -4.10
CA ILE A 79 -0.66 4.84 -2.68
C ILE A 79 -1.97 5.63 -2.57
N ARG A 80 -2.86 5.20 -1.67
CA ARG A 80 -4.03 5.94 -1.20
C ARG A 80 -3.81 6.39 0.25
N LEU A 81 -3.97 7.69 0.49
CA LEU A 81 -4.04 8.29 1.82
C LEU A 81 -5.45 8.84 2.04
N TYR A 82 -6.25 8.20 2.89
CA TYR A 82 -7.60 8.63 3.24
C TYR A 82 -7.63 9.09 4.70
N GLU A 83 -7.91 10.38 4.91
CA GLU A 83 -7.94 11.02 6.23
C GLU A 83 -6.68 10.74 7.07
N CYS A 84 -5.51 10.86 6.43
CA CYS A 84 -4.22 10.65 7.08
C CYS A 84 -3.52 11.97 7.41
N SER A 85 -2.68 11.98 8.45
CA SER A 85 -1.93 13.16 8.89
C SER A 85 -0.44 12.86 9.11
N PHE A 86 0.44 13.83 8.84
CA PHE A 86 1.89 13.73 9.09
C PHE A 86 2.61 12.52 8.47
N CYS A 87 2.03 11.90 7.44
CA CYS A 87 2.67 10.80 6.71
C CYS A 87 3.79 11.32 5.80
N LEU A 88 4.82 10.49 5.59
CA LEU A 88 5.91 10.76 4.67
C LEU A 88 5.89 9.74 3.53
N VAL A 89 5.81 10.22 2.29
CA VAL A 89 5.94 9.41 1.08
C VAL A 89 7.17 9.90 0.33
N GLU A 90 8.25 9.13 0.35
CA GLU A 90 9.55 9.57 -0.18
C GLU A 90 10.22 8.50 -1.06
N ARG A 91 10.78 8.90 -2.20
CA ARG A 91 11.60 8.05 -3.08
C ARG A 91 10.94 6.74 -3.54
N ASN A 92 9.61 6.70 -3.60
CA ASN A 92 8.91 5.55 -4.15
C ASN A 92 8.86 5.63 -5.68
N TYR A 93 8.84 4.47 -6.34
CA TYR A 93 8.65 4.36 -7.77
C TYR A 93 7.31 3.67 -8.04
N PHE A 94 6.42 4.34 -8.79
CA PHE A 94 5.09 3.82 -9.11
C PHE A 94 4.95 3.70 -10.62
N ASN A 95 4.77 2.47 -11.09
CA ASN A 95 4.40 2.18 -12.47
C ASN A 95 3.01 1.55 -12.46
N VAL A 96 1.99 2.40 -12.41
CA VAL A 96 0.60 2.00 -12.24
C VAL A 96 -0.23 2.56 -13.39
N THR A 97 -0.93 1.68 -14.10
CA THR A 97 -1.77 2.05 -15.25
C THR A 97 -3.19 1.52 -15.11
N ALA A 98 -4.17 2.34 -15.49
CA ALA A 98 -5.52 1.86 -15.72
C ALA A 98 -5.57 1.04 -17.02
N SER A 99 -6.51 0.09 -17.11
CA SER A 99 -6.81 -0.52 -18.42
C SER A 99 -7.34 0.57 -19.34
N GLU A 100 -6.77 0.68 -20.56
CA GLU A 100 -7.45 1.42 -21.62
C GLU A 100 -8.78 0.71 -21.89
N SER A 101 -9.88 1.42 -21.70
CA SER A 101 -11.19 0.95 -22.15
C SER A 101 -11.15 0.87 -23.68
N SER A 102 -11.07 -0.35 -24.21
CA SER A 102 -11.25 -0.66 -25.64
C SER A 102 -12.72 -0.55 -26.06
#